data_AF-A0A9N8ZUV3-F1
#
_entry.id   AF-A0A9N8ZUV3-F1
#
_cell.length_a   1.000
_cell.length_b   1.000
_cell.length_c   1.000
_cell.angle_alpha   90.00
_cell.angle_beta   90.00
_cell.angle_gamma   90.00
#
_symmetry.space_group_name_H-M   'P 1'
#
loop_
_entity.id
_entity.type
_entity.pdbx_description
1 polymer ?
#
loop_
_entity_poly.entity_id
_entity_poly.type
_entity_poly.pdbx_seq_one_letter_code
_entity_poly.pdbx_strand_id
1 'polypeptide(L)'
;MTSSNLNKHGSHTNLTNSTPKSTCFVHSNLNRSFSLSEIINNCDDNLTEYSNLAETAVSVRELSKKLGQAQIQSSMQTVMIVTKPGNLRLVNLTRKLVMYLITTPRFGKDHGVTVYVDKALKDVKQFNFQGMLEEIPLAKDYLKFWTKEL
;
A
#
# COMPACT_ATOMS: atom_id res chain seq x y z
N MET A 1 -60.14 44.92 -10.22
CA MET A 1 -58.92 44.28 -10.77
C MET A 1 -57.81 44.46 -9.74
N THR A 2 -57.12 43.36 -9.37
CA THR A 2 -55.92 43.23 -8.51
C THR A 2 -56.10 43.74 -7.06
N SER A 3 -55.78 43.04 -5.96
CA SER A 3 -54.79 42.01 -5.66
C SER A 3 -55.15 41.38 -4.31
N SER A 4 -54.77 40.13 -4.02
CA SER A 4 -54.09 39.77 -2.76
C SER A 4 -53.80 38.26 -2.63
N ASN A 5 -52.51 37.99 -2.42
CA ASN A 5 -51.91 36.99 -1.55
C ASN A 5 -52.33 35.51 -1.66
N LEU A 6 -51.47 34.75 -2.35
CA LEU A 6 -51.37 33.30 -2.19
C LEU A 6 -50.32 33.00 -1.11
N ASN A 7 -50.79 32.51 0.04
CA ASN A 7 -49.94 31.86 1.04
C ASN A 7 -50.00 30.35 0.78
N LYS A 8 -48.86 29.71 0.49
CA LYS A 8 -48.74 28.25 0.63
C LYS A 8 -47.28 27.85 0.81
N HIS A 9 -46.99 27.35 2.00
CA HIS A 9 -45.76 26.66 2.38
C HIS A 9 -45.37 25.59 1.35
N GLY A 10 -44.16 25.74 0.79
CA GLY A 10 -43.41 24.69 0.12
C GLY A 10 -42.32 24.17 1.05
N SER A 11 -42.38 22.89 1.34
CA SER A 11 -41.41 22.10 2.09
C SER A 11 -40.03 22.10 1.43
N HIS A 12 -39.01 22.65 2.09
CA HIS A 12 -37.61 22.45 1.70
C HIS A 12 -37.07 21.16 2.37
N THR A 13 -36.83 20.17 1.53
CA THR A 13 -36.15 18.92 1.86
C THR A 13 -34.71 19.20 2.30
N ASN A 14 -34.34 18.76 3.51
CA ASN A 14 -32.97 18.77 4.00
C ASN A 14 -32.10 17.86 3.12
N LEU A 15 -31.28 18.45 2.25
CA LEU A 15 -30.19 17.74 1.60
C LEU A 15 -28.98 17.79 2.53
N THR A 16 -28.87 16.79 3.40
CA THR A 16 -27.66 16.55 4.18
C THR A 16 -26.55 16.15 3.21
N ASN A 17 -25.74 17.10 2.78
CA ASN A 17 -24.53 16.83 2.00
C ASN A 17 -23.54 16.08 2.91
N SER A 18 -23.64 14.75 2.94
CA SER A 18 -22.62 13.91 3.53
C SER A 18 -21.38 14.01 2.66
N THR A 19 -20.37 14.74 3.14
CA THR A 19 -19.06 14.81 2.51
C THR A 19 -18.53 13.37 2.33
N PRO A 20 -18.11 12.96 1.13
CA PRO A 20 -17.67 11.59 0.90
C PRO A 20 -16.38 11.35 1.70
N LYS A 21 -16.45 10.46 2.70
CA LYS A 21 -15.27 9.99 3.42
C LYS A 21 -14.43 9.18 2.44
N SER A 22 -13.38 9.79 1.89
CA SER A 22 -12.40 9.12 1.06
C SER A 22 -11.68 8.05 1.88
N THR A 23 -11.85 6.79 1.49
CA THR A 23 -11.21 5.63 2.13
C THR A 23 -9.78 5.48 1.64
N CYS A 24 -8.90 6.43 1.97
CA CYS A 24 -7.48 6.26 1.70
C CYS A 24 -6.91 5.33 2.78
N PHE A 25 -6.64 4.07 2.43
CA PHE A 25 -5.91 3.15 3.30
C PHE A 25 -4.47 3.66 3.47
N VAL A 26 -4.16 4.25 4.62
CA VAL A 26 -2.80 4.66 4.98
C VAL A 26 -2.21 3.59 5.90
N HIS A 27 -1.04 3.07 5.56
CA HIS A 27 -0.32 2.10 6.38
C HIS A 27 0.20 2.75 7.67
N SER A 28 -0.08 2.14 8.82
CA SER A 28 0.22 2.68 10.17
C SER A 28 1.69 2.62 10.58
N ASN A 29 2.56 2.01 9.78
CA ASN A 29 3.95 1.73 10.17
C ASN A 29 4.98 2.45 9.28
N LEU A 30 4.65 3.68 8.89
CA LEU A 30 5.58 4.57 8.20
C LEU A 30 5.98 5.69 9.16
N ASN A 31 7.12 5.50 9.82
CA ASN A 31 7.88 6.49 10.58
C ASN A 31 7.09 7.37 11.57
N ARG A 32 7.26 7.10 12.86
CA ARG A 32 6.64 7.80 14.01
C ARG A 32 6.93 9.32 14.08
N SER A 33 7.75 9.88 13.19
CA SER A 33 8.14 11.30 13.19
C SER A 33 7.25 12.23 12.38
N PHE A 34 6.19 11.75 11.71
CA PHE A 34 5.27 12.63 10.97
C PHE A 34 3.97 12.85 11.74
N SER A 35 3.92 13.90 12.55
CA SER A 35 2.72 14.33 13.28
C SER A 35 1.76 15.05 12.32
N LEU A 36 0.92 14.27 11.62
CA LEU A 36 -0.07 14.79 10.66
C LEU A 36 -1.10 15.73 11.32
N SER A 37 -1.38 15.51 12.60
CA SER A 37 -2.30 16.34 13.40
C SER A 37 -1.81 17.76 13.61
N GLU A 38 -0.50 17.99 13.58
CA GLU A 38 0.10 19.30 13.88
C GLU A 38 0.05 20.25 12.68
N ILE A 39 0.03 19.70 11.46
CA ILE A 39 -0.03 20.48 10.21
C ILE A 39 -1.49 20.86 9.87
N ILE A 40 -2.45 20.01 10.24
CA ILE A 40 -3.88 20.24 9.96
C ILE A 40 -4.46 21.37 10.82
N ASN A 41 -3.90 21.63 12.01
CA ASN A 41 -4.45 22.59 12.98
C ASN A 41 -3.95 24.03 12.80
N ASN A 42 -3.09 24.33 11.83
CA ASN A 42 -2.50 25.66 11.65
C ASN A 42 -3.25 26.56 10.64
N CYS A 43 -4.50 26.23 10.31
CA CYS A 43 -5.31 26.97 9.35
C CYS A 43 -6.38 27.82 10.06
N ASP A 44 -5.97 28.95 10.64
CA ASP A 44 -6.91 29.97 11.14
C ASP A 44 -7.13 31.08 10.09
N ASP A 45 -8.41 31.19 9.71
CA ASP A 45 -9.20 32.32 9.22
C ASP A 45 -8.50 33.50 8.50
N ASN A 46 -8.60 33.52 7.16
CA ASN A 46 -9.07 34.63 6.30
C ASN A 46 -8.49 34.52 4.88
N LEU A 47 -9.02 33.62 4.05
CA LEU A 47 -8.89 33.68 2.59
C LEU A 47 -10.04 32.89 1.93
N THR A 48 -10.59 33.43 0.84
CA THR A 48 -11.79 32.98 0.11
C THR A 48 -11.83 31.48 -0.15
N GLU A 49 -13.02 30.86 -0.16
CA GLU A 49 -13.27 29.42 -0.36
C GLU A 49 -12.38 28.75 -1.43
N TYR A 50 -12.12 29.41 -2.57
CA TYR A 50 -11.24 28.89 -3.63
C TYR A 50 -9.76 28.73 -3.23
N SER A 51 -9.26 29.59 -2.35
CA SER A 51 -7.90 29.52 -1.79
C SER A 51 -7.74 28.27 -0.91
N ASN A 52 -8.75 27.96 -0.10
CA ASN A 52 -8.70 26.82 0.82
C ASN A 52 -8.68 25.48 0.07
N LEU A 53 -9.43 25.37 -1.04
CA LEU A 53 -9.36 24.18 -1.91
C LEU A 53 -7.99 24.05 -2.59
N ALA A 54 -7.43 25.16 -3.10
CA ALA A 54 -6.13 25.17 -3.74
C ALA A 54 -5.01 24.81 -2.75
N GLU A 55 -5.04 25.38 -1.54
CA GLU A 55 -4.10 25.11 -0.46
C GLU A 55 -4.16 23.66 0.01
N THR A 56 -5.38 23.12 0.19
CA THR A 56 -5.58 21.71 0.52
C THR A 56 -5.09 20.77 -0.58
N ALA A 57 -5.32 21.12 -1.85
CA ALA A 57 -4.81 20.33 -2.98
C ALA A 57 -3.27 20.32 -3.05
N VAL A 58 -2.63 21.43 -2.70
CA VAL A 58 -1.17 21.53 -2.61
C VAL A 58 -0.64 20.70 -1.44
N SER A 59 -1.23 20.82 -0.26
CA SER A 59 -0.78 20.09 0.94
C SER A 59 -0.90 18.57 0.76
N VAL A 60 -2.03 18.08 0.24
CA VAL A 60 -2.24 16.64 -0.05
C VAL A 60 -1.24 16.14 -1.10
N ARG A 61 -0.94 16.93 -2.14
CA ARG A 61 0.05 16.58 -3.15
C ARG A 61 1.45 16.50 -2.54
N GLU A 62 1.83 17.43 -1.69
CA GLU A 62 3.13 17.41 -1.01
C GLU A 62 3.25 16.21 -0.07
N LEU A 63 2.18 15.86 0.64
CA LEU A 63 2.11 14.65 1.46
C LEU A 63 2.20 13.39 0.63
N SER A 64 1.49 13.30 -0.50
CA SER A 64 1.56 12.18 -1.43
C SER A 64 2.98 12.02 -2.00
N LYS A 65 3.64 13.14 -2.35
CA LYS A 65 5.03 13.16 -2.81
C LYS A 65 5.98 12.67 -1.72
N LYS A 66 5.84 13.17 -0.49
CA LYS A 66 6.65 12.74 0.66
C LYS A 66 6.41 11.26 0.98
N LEU A 67 5.17 10.79 0.91
CA LEU A 67 4.79 9.39 1.10
C LEU A 67 5.41 8.49 0.02
N GLY A 68 5.34 8.89 -1.25
CA GLY A 68 5.95 8.17 -2.35
C GLY A 68 7.49 8.13 -2.30
N GLN A 69 8.10 9.10 -1.61
CA GLN A 69 9.56 9.18 -1.40
C GLN A 69 10.01 8.62 -0.05
N ALA A 70 9.08 8.31 0.85
CA ALA A 70 9.41 7.87 2.19
C ALA A 70 10.09 6.50 2.12
N GLN A 71 11.32 6.43 2.64
CA GLN A 71 12.02 5.17 2.80
C GLN A 71 11.52 4.47 4.06
N ILE A 72 10.96 3.28 3.89
CA ILE A 72 10.52 2.45 5.02
C ILE A 72 11.77 1.79 5.64
N GLN A 73 12.27 2.36 6.72
CA GLN A 73 13.27 1.71 7.57
C GLN A 73 12.58 0.69 8.47
N SER A 74 12.30 -0.49 7.91
CA SER A 74 11.72 -1.61 8.66
C SER A 74 12.62 -2.84 8.52
N SER A 75 12.76 -3.58 9.61
CA SER A 75 13.38 -4.90 9.62
C SER A 75 12.43 -5.93 9.00
N MET A 76 12.24 -5.82 7.69
CA MET A 76 11.32 -6.66 6.93
C MET A 76 11.76 -8.13 7.04
N GLN A 77 10.95 -8.95 7.68
CA GLN A 77 11.22 -10.38 7.88
C GLN A 77 10.62 -11.25 6.78
N THR A 78 9.67 -10.71 6.02
CA THR A 78 8.87 -11.45 5.04
C THR A 78 8.67 -10.66 3.76
N VAL A 79 8.84 -11.33 2.61
CA VAL A 79 8.63 -10.77 1.27
C VAL A 79 7.70 -11.68 0.48
N MET A 80 6.70 -11.11 -0.18
CA MET A 80 5.85 -11.83 -1.13
C MET A 80 6.20 -11.40 -2.55
N ILE A 81 6.51 -12.37 -3.41
CA ILE A 81 6.83 -12.14 -4.81
C ILE A 81 5.60 -12.51 -5.65
N VAL A 82 5.08 -11.51 -6.36
CA VAL A 82 4.00 -11.67 -7.34
C VAL A 82 4.58 -11.39 -8.72
N THR A 83 4.42 -12.33 -9.65
CA THR A 83 4.92 -12.19 -11.03
C THR A 83 3.84 -12.43 -12.05
N LYS A 84 4.04 -11.90 -13.27
CA LYS A 84 3.14 -12.15 -14.40
C LYS A 84 3.19 -13.65 -14.77
N PRO A 85 2.04 -14.33 -14.92
CA PRO A 85 1.99 -15.74 -15.28
C PRO A 85 2.46 -16.00 -16.71
N GLY A 86 2.88 -17.24 -16.99
CA GLY A 86 3.18 -17.73 -18.35
C GLY A 86 4.52 -17.28 -18.94
N ASN A 87 5.39 -16.62 -18.16
CA ASN A 87 6.71 -16.19 -18.64
C ASN A 87 7.84 -17.00 -17.98
N LEU A 88 8.50 -17.84 -18.77
CA LEU A 88 9.60 -18.69 -18.31
C LEU A 88 10.80 -17.92 -17.77
N ARG A 89 11.10 -16.76 -18.38
CA ARG A 89 12.20 -15.89 -17.94
C ARG A 89 11.92 -15.33 -16.55
N LEU A 90 10.68 -14.96 -16.25
CA LEU A 90 10.29 -14.49 -14.92
C LEU A 90 10.39 -15.60 -13.88
N VAL A 91 10.06 -16.84 -14.22
CA VAL A 91 10.26 -17.99 -13.33
C VAL A 91 11.74 -18.16 -12.94
N ASN A 92 12.64 -18.12 -13.92
CA ASN A 92 14.09 -18.22 -13.69
C ASN A 92 14.62 -17.07 -12.82
N LEU A 93 14.16 -15.85 -13.08
CA LEU A 93 14.54 -14.68 -12.26
C LEU A 93 14.00 -14.79 -10.84
N THR A 94 12.77 -15.29 -10.68
CA THR A 94 12.15 -15.51 -9.38
C THR A 94 12.94 -16.54 -8.57
N ARG A 95 13.36 -17.66 -9.17
CA ARG A 95 14.27 -18.62 -8.52
C ARG A 95 15.53 -17.95 -7.99
N LYS A 96 16.23 -17.20 -8.85
CA LYS A 96 17.47 -16.50 -8.48
C LYS A 96 17.25 -15.49 -7.36
N LEU A 97 16.13 -14.76 -7.41
CA LEU A 97 15.77 -13.76 -6.41
C LEU A 97 15.42 -14.40 -5.07
N VAL A 98 14.60 -15.46 -5.07
CA VAL A 98 14.25 -16.23 -3.86
C VAL A 98 15.51 -16.73 -3.18
N MET A 99 16.39 -17.37 -3.95
CA MET A 99 17.67 -17.88 -3.48
C MET A 99 18.50 -16.78 -2.82
N TYR A 100 18.67 -15.64 -3.50
CA TYR A 100 19.38 -14.50 -2.95
C TYR A 100 18.75 -13.95 -1.66
N LEU A 101 17.43 -13.81 -1.62
CA LEU A 101 16.71 -13.26 -0.48
C LEU A 101 16.77 -14.16 0.77
N ILE A 102 16.83 -15.47 0.60
CA ILE A 102 16.91 -16.44 1.70
C ILE A 102 18.35 -16.55 2.23
N THR A 103 19.36 -16.50 1.36
CA THR A 103 20.76 -16.74 1.78
C THR A 103 21.50 -15.48 2.21
N THR A 104 21.07 -14.29 1.78
CA THR A 104 21.76 -13.05 2.12
C THR A 104 21.52 -12.68 3.58
N PRO A 105 22.55 -12.65 4.45
CA PRO A 105 22.42 -12.29 5.86
C PRO A 105 21.83 -10.88 6.02
N ARG A 106 20.86 -10.73 6.94
CA ARG A 106 20.19 -9.44 7.21
C ARG A 106 19.87 -9.28 8.68
N PHE A 107 19.87 -8.03 9.15
CA PHE A 107 19.41 -7.66 10.49
C PHE A 107 20.05 -8.47 11.63
N GLY A 108 21.35 -8.78 11.52
CA GLY A 108 22.11 -9.53 12.52
C GLY A 108 21.85 -11.04 12.53
N LYS A 109 21.20 -11.59 11.50
CA LYS A 109 20.99 -13.03 11.32
C LYS A 109 21.86 -13.58 10.19
N ASP A 110 22.28 -14.84 10.32
CA ASP A 110 23.08 -15.56 9.32
C ASP A 110 22.25 -16.02 8.09
N HIS A 111 20.96 -15.74 8.09
CA HIS A 111 20.03 -15.99 7.00
C HIS A 111 19.32 -14.69 6.62
N GLY A 112 18.64 -14.73 5.47
CA GLY A 112 17.86 -13.61 4.96
C GLY A 112 16.42 -13.59 5.46
N VAL A 113 15.47 -13.47 4.53
CA VAL A 113 14.05 -13.27 4.83
C VAL A 113 13.19 -14.47 4.43
N THR A 114 12.01 -14.59 5.02
CA THR A 114 11.00 -15.54 4.55
C THR A 114 10.41 -15.03 3.23
N VAL A 115 10.39 -15.86 2.20
CA VAL A 115 9.90 -15.50 0.88
C VAL A 115 8.65 -16.32 0.56
N TYR A 116 7.58 -15.63 0.16
CA TYR A 116 6.36 -16.24 -0.36
C TYR A 116 6.33 -16.12 -1.88
N VAL A 117 6.08 -17.23 -2.57
CA VAL A 117 5.89 -17.29 -4.02
C VAL A 117 4.57 -17.96 -4.37
N ASP A 118 4.06 -17.76 -5.58
CA ASP A 118 2.81 -18.40 -6.01
C ASP A 118 2.95 -19.93 -5.94
N LYS A 119 1.97 -20.62 -5.33
CA LYS A 119 1.92 -22.08 -5.26
C LYS A 119 2.06 -22.74 -6.64
N ALA A 120 1.56 -22.11 -7.70
CA ALA A 120 1.69 -22.59 -9.07
C ALA A 120 3.15 -22.77 -9.51
N LEU A 121 4.11 -22.06 -8.91
CA LEU A 121 5.54 -22.19 -9.25
C LEU A 121 6.18 -23.45 -8.69
N LYS A 122 5.58 -24.08 -7.66
CA LYS A 122 6.17 -25.24 -6.98
C LYS A 122 6.47 -26.39 -7.94
N ASP A 123 5.57 -26.64 -8.88
CA ASP A 123 5.64 -27.77 -9.81
C ASP A 123 6.27 -27.37 -11.17
N VAL A 124 6.65 -26.09 -11.33
CA VAL A 124 7.26 -25.62 -12.58
C VAL A 124 8.72 -26.06 -12.64
N LYS A 125 9.07 -26.82 -13.69
CA LYS A 125 10.41 -27.40 -13.90
C LYS A 125 11.53 -26.36 -13.79
N GLN A 126 11.35 -25.17 -14.36
CA GLN A 126 12.36 -24.11 -14.36
C GLN A 126 12.51 -23.41 -13.01
N PHE A 127 11.46 -23.44 -12.17
CA PHE A 127 11.58 -22.98 -10.79
C PHE A 127 12.44 -23.97 -9.98
N ASN A 128 12.33 -25.26 -10.29
CA ASN A 128 13.12 -26.36 -9.74
C ASN A 128 13.19 -26.33 -8.21
N PHE A 129 12.02 -26.34 -7.55
CA PHE A 129 11.94 -26.26 -6.09
C PHE A 129 12.77 -27.35 -5.40
N GLN A 130 12.71 -28.59 -5.89
CA GLN A 130 13.48 -29.70 -5.32
C GLN A 130 14.99 -29.46 -5.37
N GLY A 131 15.53 -29.06 -6.53
CA GLY A 131 16.95 -28.72 -6.61
C GLY A 131 17.32 -27.49 -5.78
N MET A 132 16.38 -26.60 -5.49
CA MET A 132 16.62 -25.48 -4.56
C MET A 132 16.78 -25.95 -3.12
N LEU A 133 16.02 -26.96 -2.69
CA LEU A 133 16.14 -27.55 -1.34
C LEU A 133 17.47 -28.28 -1.16
N GLU A 134 17.97 -28.92 -2.21
CA GLU A 134 19.26 -29.60 -2.23
C GLU A 134 20.44 -28.61 -2.19
N GLU A 135 20.36 -27.54 -2.99
CA GLU A 135 21.36 -26.47 -3.00
C GLU A 135 21.35 -25.67 -1.69
N ILE A 136 20.17 -25.41 -1.13
CA ILE A 136 19.96 -24.52 0.02
C ILE A 136 18.98 -25.18 1.00
N PRO A 137 19.48 -25.87 2.03
CA PRO A 137 18.63 -26.50 3.04
C PRO A 137 17.67 -25.52 3.74
N LEU A 138 18.10 -24.27 3.92
CA LEU A 138 17.28 -23.18 4.49
C LEU A 138 16.00 -22.91 3.68
N ALA A 139 15.98 -23.21 2.37
CA ALA A 139 14.80 -22.99 1.55
C ALA A 139 13.58 -23.77 2.07
N LYS A 140 13.78 -24.87 2.81
CA LYS A 140 12.68 -25.62 3.45
C LYS A 140 11.86 -24.78 4.42
N ASP A 141 12.52 -23.93 5.20
CA ASP A 141 11.89 -23.17 6.28
C ASP A 141 11.51 -21.75 5.84
N TYR A 142 12.28 -21.18 4.92
CA TYR A 142 12.15 -19.78 4.50
C TYR A 142 11.42 -19.59 3.16
N LEU A 143 11.22 -20.63 2.34
CA LEU A 143 10.39 -20.54 1.13
C LEU A 143 8.99 -21.08 1.39
N LYS A 144 7.99 -20.21 1.21
CA LYS A 144 6.57 -20.52 1.41
C LYS A 144 5.78 -20.26 0.13
N PHE A 145 4.61 -20.89 0.04
CA PHE A 145 3.74 -20.80 -1.13
C PHE A 145 2.41 -20.17 -0.76
N TRP A 146 2.02 -19.12 -1.47
CA TRP A 146 0.73 -18.45 -1.28
C TRP A 146 -0.31 -18.94 -2.29
N THR A 147 -1.59 -18.85 -1.93
CA THR A 147 -2.75 -19.13 -2.78
C THR A 147 -3.65 -17.90 -2.85
N LYS A 148 -4.50 -17.79 -3.87
CA LYS A 148 -5.40 -16.61 -4.04
C LYS A 148 -6.48 -16.48 -2.97
N GLU A 149 -6.72 -17.56 -2.24
CA GLU A 149 -7.71 -17.66 -1.15
C GLU A 149 -7.15 -17.15 0.18
N LEU A 150 -5.86 -16.78 0.20
CA LEU A 150 -5.10 -16.35 1.35
C LEU A 150 -5.01 -14.82 1.43
#